data_AF-A0A3P3XJA0-F1
#
_entry.id   AF-A0A3P3XJA0-F1
#
_cell.length_a   1.000
_cell.length_b   1.000
_cell.length_c   1.000
_cell.angle_alpha   90.00
_cell.angle_beta   90.00
_cell.angle_gamma   90.00
#
_symmetry.space_group_name_H-M   'P 1'
#
loop_
_entity.id
_entity.type
_entity.pdbx_description
1 polymer ?
#
loop_
_entity_poly.entity_id
_entity_poly.type
_entity_poly.pdbx_seq_one_letter_code
_entity_poly.pdbx_strand_id
1 'polypeptide(L)'
;MPAPSSPSCGNVRSRFSNRADVTALLAAFCFFLSAIEYMLPKPLPFMRLGIANLPILLAVDMLPFNWFLVLAAAKVVGMSIVSGTLFSYVALFSLAGTMVAALVMRGVRRTGGHAVSLVGVSVAGAVTSNAMQMLIARYVIFGEVAWLIAPLFLVTGLITGTLMGFFAEFFVEHSGWYSCAMGESDDLAFGFEDEEGGSGESGASGDSAAAESKDSASARVQGASGNAADFSSQNEKKLKPDRGARKSQRNERRFERRHRYEDMFEPWVGALLGAGIAIFFLLQRDIVAKVLYLAVFILWTWFAGKRFSLISTLVVSAGIVAANLLIPSGRVLAKIGPLAITQFALTEGLSKALTFEGLIYLSKAAIMPGLRFPGRFGSIIAQAFQYYDRIIEYRGKVHAKTVISDIDRLLQVVWTSARISGEAEASAASKGAQAGPAHRSRVHRSLILAAGIAAAVVIIPFAAKLIAS
;
A
#
# COMPACT_ATOMS: atom_id res chain seq x y z
N MET A 1 14.97 5.37 -26.58
CA MET A 1 15.50 4.07 -26.11
C MET A 1 14.83 2.99 -26.93
N PRO A 2 15.58 2.11 -27.61
CA PRO A 2 15.00 0.96 -28.29
C PRO A 2 14.28 0.07 -27.26
N ALA A 3 13.18 -0.55 -27.66
CA ALA A 3 12.41 -1.43 -26.80
C ALA A 3 13.29 -2.59 -26.30
N PRO A 4 13.28 -2.92 -25.00
CA PRO A 4 13.99 -4.11 -24.54
C PRO A 4 13.37 -5.34 -25.23
N SER A 5 14.22 -6.13 -25.88
CA SER A 5 13.87 -7.45 -26.43
C SER A 5 13.21 -8.28 -25.33
N SER A 6 12.07 -8.92 -25.64
CA SER A 6 11.38 -9.83 -24.73
C SER A 6 12.37 -10.88 -24.19
N PRO A 7 12.46 -11.06 -22.86
CA PRO A 7 13.39 -12.02 -22.29
C PRO A 7 12.96 -13.44 -22.68
N SER A 8 13.91 -14.29 -23.11
CA SER A 8 13.68 -15.73 -23.30
C SER A 8 13.16 -16.37 -22.00
N CYS A 9 12.12 -17.22 -22.06
CA CYS A 9 11.54 -17.87 -20.86
C CYS A 9 12.60 -18.55 -19.96
N GLY A 10 13.74 -19.00 -20.49
CA GLY A 10 14.86 -19.55 -19.71
C GLY A 10 15.46 -18.60 -18.66
N ASN A 11 15.52 -17.29 -18.94
CA ASN A 11 15.98 -16.28 -17.98
C ASN A 11 14.95 -16.00 -16.89
N VAL A 12 13.66 -16.21 -17.18
CA VAL A 12 12.57 -16.09 -16.22
C VAL A 12 12.61 -17.29 -15.27
N ARG A 13 12.67 -18.51 -15.81
CA ARG A 13 12.66 -19.78 -15.07
C ARG A 13 13.85 -19.93 -14.11
N SER A 14 15.05 -19.50 -14.51
CA SER A 14 16.25 -19.57 -13.63
C SER A 14 16.14 -18.71 -12.37
N ARG A 15 15.40 -17.59 -12.42
CA ARG A 15 15.17 -16.72 -11.26
C ARG A 15 14.06 -17.19 -10.32
N PHE A 16 13.11 -18.00 -10.81
CA PHE A 16 12.13 -18.66 -9.94
C PHE A 16 12.75 -19.67 -8.97
N SER A 17 14.02 -20.07 -9.20
CA SER A 17 14.80 -20.87 -8.26
C SER A 17 14.99 -20.16 -6.90
N ASN A 18 15.12 -18.82 -6.89
CA ASN A 18 15.20 -18.06 -5.65
C ASN A 18 13.82 -17.58 -5.19
N ARG A 19 13.18 -18.39 -4.34
CA ARG A 19 11.84 -18.13 -3.78
C ARG A 19 11.76 -16.80 -3.01
N ALA A 20 12.86 -16.34 -2.43
CA ALA A 20 12.92 -15.06 -1.73
C ALA A 20 12.73 -13.87 -2.68
N ASP A 21 13.39 -13.91 -3.84
CA ASP A 21 13.32 -12.86 -4.86
C ASP A 21 11.92 -12.80 -5.49
N VAL A 22 11.33 -13.97 -5.79
CA VAL A 22 9.94 -14.06 -6.29
C VAL A 22 8.97 -13.45 -5.26
N THR A 23 9.15 -13.80 -3.99
CA THR A 23 8.32 -13.25 -2.90
C THR A 23 8.47 -11.74 -2.78
N ALA A 24 9.69 -11.21 -2.90
CA ALA A 24 9.95 -9.78 -2.86
C ALA A 24 9.33 -9.04 -4.04
N LEU A 25 9.40 -9.59 -5.27
CA LEU A 25 8.76 -9.02 -6.45
C LEU A 25 7.24 -8.96 -6.28
N LEU A 26 6.61 -10.08 -5.88
CA LEU A 26 5.16 -10.12 -5.71
C LEU A 26 4.69 -9.19 -4.59
N ALA A 27 5.48 -9.05 -3.51
CA ALA A 27 5.22 -8.08 -2.45
C ALA A 27 5.31 -6.63 -2.98
N ALA A 28 6.29 -6.33 -3.82
CA ALA A 28 6.40 -5.02 -4.48
C ALA A 28 5.21 -4.72 -5.37
N PHE A 29 4.75 -5.72 -6.12
CA PHE A 29 3.56 -5.60 -6.96
C PHE A 29 2.29 -5.41 -6.11
N CYS A 30 2.19 -6.08 -4.96
CA CYS A 30 1.15 -5.80 -3.96
C CYS A 30 1.18 -4.34 -3.49
N PHE A 31 2.37 -3.79 -3.19
CA PHE A 31 2.50 -2.38 -2.76
C PHE A 31 2.07 -1.42 -3.86
N PHE A 32 2.44 -1.70 -5.11
CA PHE A 32 2.04 -0.92 -6.27
C PHE A 32 0.53 -0.92 -6.50
N LEU A 33 -0.09 -2.11 -6.55
CA LEU A 33 -1.53 -2.24 -6.70
C LEU A 33 -2.28 -1.61 -5.53
N SER A 34 -1.74 -1.70 -4.32
CA SER A 34 -2.30 -0.99 -3.19
C SER A 34 -2.19 0.53 -3.37
N ALA A 35 -1.05 1.06 -3.82
CA ALA A 35 -0.92 2.49 -4.11
C ALA A 35 -1.96 2.98 -5.13
N ILE A 36 -2.26 2.19 -6.17
CA ILE A 36 -3.36 2.46 -7.12
C ILE A 36 -4.71 2.43 -6.40
N GLU A 37 -4.97 1.41 -5.58
CA GLU A 37 -6.20 1.28 -4.81
C GLU A 37 -6.45 2.47 -3.87
N TYR A 38 -5.40 3.06 -3.31
CA TYR A 38 -5.51 4.28 -2.48
C TYR A 38 -5.82 5.55 -3.29
N MET A 39 -5.59 5.56 -4.61
CA MET A 39 -6.00 6.68 -5.49
C MET A 39 -7.49 6.60 -5.84
N LEU A 40 -8.10 5.42 -5.72
CA LEU A 40 -9.54 5.27 -5.91
C LEU A 40 -10.30 5.80 -4.68
N PRO A 41 -11.40 6.55 -4.87
CA PRO A 41 -12.21 7.02 -3.77
C PRO A 41 -12.77 5.81 -3.01
N LYS A 42 -12.50 5.75 -1.71
CA LYS A 42 -12.98 4.64 -0.88
C LYS A 42 -14.48 4.80 -0.63
N PRO A 43 -15.30 3.78 -0.94
CA PRO A 43 -16.73 3.83 -0.67
C PRO A 43 -17.05 3.95 0.82
N LEU A 44 -16.21 3.39 1.70
CA LEU A 44 -16.29 3.50 3.16
C LEU A 44 -14.90 3.58 3.80
N PRO A 45 -14.74 4.22 4.98
CA PRO A 45 -13.44 4.42 5.64
C PRO A 45 -12.64 3.14 5.98
N PHE A 46 -13.24 1.96 5.80
CA PHE A 46 -12.62 0.65 6.08
C PHE A 46 -12.68 -0.34 4.91
N MET A 47 -13.40 -0.02 3.83
CA MET A 47 -13.58 -0.95 2.72
C MET A 47 -12.41 -0.87 1.75
N ARG A 48 -11.81 -2.02 1.48
CA ARG A 48 -10.78 -2.20 0.45
C ARG A 48 -11.42 -2.86 -0.77
N LEU A 49 -11.06 -2.39 -1.96
CA LEU A 49 -11.49 -3.02 -3.22
C LEU A 49 -10.80 -4.37 -3.44
N GLY A 50 -9.68 -4.62 -2.75
CA GLY A 50 -9.00 -5.92 -2.80
C GLY A 50 -8.07 -6.08 -4.01
N ILE A 51 -7.83 -5.03 -4.80
CA ILE A 51 -6.92 -5.07 -5.96
C ILE A 51 -5.51 -5.47 -5.52
N ALA A 52 -5.07 -5.01 -4.35
CA ALA A 52 -3.78 -5.40 -3.76
C ALA A 52 -3.65 -6.90 -3.42
N ASN A 53 -4.75 -7.67 -3.47
CA ASN A 53 -4.75 -9.12 -3.25
C ASN A 53 -4.45 -9.93 -4.52
N LEU A 54 -4.42 -9.32 -5.71
CA LEU A 54 -4.11 -10.03 -6.96
C LEU A 54 -2.85 -10.89 -6.84
N PRO A 55 -1.71 -10.34 -6.39
CA PRO A 55 -0.45 -11.07 -6.44
C PRO A 55 -0.43 -12.19 -5.40
N ILE A 56 -1.22 -12.08 -4.33
CA ILE A 56 -1.43 -13.17 -3.37
C ILE A 56 -2.24 -14.28 -4.03
N LEU A 57 -3.31 -13.95 -4.76
CA LEU A 57 -4.12 -14.95 -5.45
C LEU A 57 -3.30 -15.72 -6.49
N LEU A 58 -2.49 -15.02 -7.31
CA LEU A 58 -1.56 -15.66 -8.26
C LEU A 58 -0.50 -16.51 -7.55
N ALA A 59 0.00 -16.04 -6.40
CA ALA A 59 0.99 -16.75 -5.61
C ALA A 59 0.51 -18.08 -5.00
N VAL A 60 -0.81 -18.33 -4.96
CA VAL A 60 -1.37 -19.57 -4.39
C VAL A 60 -0.80 -20.80 -5.10
N ASP A 61 -0.57 -20.71 -6.41
CA ASP A 61 -0.04 -21.80 -7.23
C ASP A 61 1.48 -21.69 -7.45
N MET A 62 2.02 -20.47 -7.43
CA MET A 62 3.44 -20.21 -7.71
C MET A 62 4.38 -20.48 -6.51
N LEU A 63 3.91 -20.28 -5.27
CA LEU A 63 4.77 -20.35 -4.08
C LEU A 63 4.42 -21.53 -3.15
N PRO A 64 5.43 -22.16 -2.53
CA PRO A 64 5.20 -23.11 -1.46
C PRO A 64 4.62 -22.41 -0.23
N PHE A 65 3.94 -23.18 0.63
CA PHE A 65 3.18 -22.69 1.78
C PHE A 65 3.92 -21.66 2.65
N ASN A 66 5.17 -21.94 3.03
CA ASN A 66 5.95 -21.06 3.90
C ASN A 66 6.19 -19.68 3.26
N TRP A 67 6.56 -19.66 1.98
CA TRP A 67 6.85 -18.42 1.26
C TRP A 67 5.58 -17.66 0.87
N PHE A 68 4.50 -18.38 0.62
CA PHE A 68 3.17 -17.80 0.41
C PHE A 68 2.66 -17.05 1.66
N LEU A 69 2.81 -17.62 2.85
CA LEU A 69 2.49 -16.91 4.10
C LEU A 69 3.40 -15.70 4.33
N VAL A 70 4.68 -15.83 4.02
CA VAL A 70 5.63 -14.71 4.07
C VAL A 70 5.21 -13.58 3.12
N LEU A 71 4.78 -13.89 1.90
CA LEU A 71 4.24 -12.90 0.95
C LEU A 71 3.04 -12.16 1.53
N ALA A 72 2.07 -12.90 2.07
CA ALA A 72 0.86 -12.33 2.63
C ALA A 72 1.15 -11.43 3.85
N ALA A 73 2.10 -11.82 4.71
CA ALA A 73 2.56 -10.98 5.82
C ALA A 73 3.34 -9.76 5.30
N ALA A 74 4.19 -9.96 4.29
CA ALA A 74 5.01 -8.91 3.70
C ALA A 74 4.17 -7.81 3.05
N LYS A 75 3.10 -8.19 2.33
CA LYS A 75 2.10 -7.25 1.81
C LYS A 75 1.58 -6.33 2.91
N VAL A 76 1.10 -6.92 4.01
CA VAL A 76 0.42 -6.14 5.05
C VAL A 76 1.42 -5.25 5.77
N VAL A 77 2.56 -5.79 6.20
CA VAL A 77 3.60 -5.03 6.90
C VAL A 77 4.13 -3.89 6.03
N GLY A 78 4.50 -4.20 4.78
CA GLY A 78 4.99 -3.19 3.84
C GLY A 78 3.95 -2.11 3.57
N MET A 79 2.68 -2.47 3.35
CA MET A 79 1.65 -1.47 3.10
C MET A 79 1.34 -0.61 4.34
N SER A 80 1.42 -1.20 5.53
CA SER A 80 1.30 -0.48 6.80
C SER A 80 2.45 0.48 7.05
N ILE A 81 3.66 0.18 6.56
CA ILE A 81 4.80 1.11 6.59
C ILE A 81 4.58 2.26 5.61
N VAL A 82 4.21 1.97 4.36
CA VAL A 82 3.93 2.98 3.31
C VAL A 82 2.86 3.97 3.78
N SER A 83 1.77 3.44 4.34
CA SER A 83 0.66 4.25 4.84
C SER A 83 0.93 4.90 6.22
N GLY A 84 1.99 4.48 6.92
CA GLY A 84 2.30 4.91 8.28
C GLY A 84 1.29 4.44 9.32
N THR A 85 0.65 3.28 9.13
CA THR A 85 -0.44 2.74 9.97
C THR A 85 -0.09 1.45 10.72
N LEU A 86 1.19 1.04 10.77
CA LEU A 86 1.66 -0.21 11.41
C LEU A 86 1.16 -0.42 12.85
N PHE A 87 1.07 0.64 13.67
CA PHE A 87 0.58 0.53 15.05
C PHE A 87 -0.91 0.82 15.21
N SER A 88 -1.64 0.99 14.10
CA SER A 88 -3.08 1.21 14.10
C SER A 88 -3.85 -0.10 14.05
N TYR A 89 -5.10 -0.08 14.53
CA TYR A 89 -6.04 -1.18 14.35
C TYR A 89 -6.26 -1.56 12.88
N VAL A 90 -6.08 -0.62 11.94
CA VAL A 90 -6.15 -0.90 10.50
C VAL A 90 -5.12 -1.96 10.09
N ALA A 91 -3.91 -1.91 10.66
CA ALA A 91 -2.88 -2.91 10.39
C ALA A 91 -3.26 -4.26 10.99
N LEU A 92 -3.79 -4.29 12.21
CA LEU A 92 -4.24 -5.52 12.87
C LEU A 92 -5.35 -6.22 12.07
N PHE A 93 -6.39 -5.50 11.68
CA PHE A 93 -7.51 -6.03 10.90
C PHE A 93 -7.04 -6.55 9.54
N SER A 94 -6.18 -5.78 8.88
CA SER A 94 -5.56 -6.17 7.62
C SER A 94 -4.74 -7.44 7.76
N LEU A 95 -3.93 -7.55 8.81
CA LEU A 95 -3.02 -8.68 8.99
C LEU A 95 -3.81 -9.96 9.24
N ALA A 96 -4.69 -9.95 10.24
CA ALA A 96 -5.48 -11.13 10.57
C ALA A 96 -6.40 -11.55 9.41
N GLY A 97 -7.08 -10.59 8.77
CA GLY A 97 -7.92 -10.88 7.60
C GLY A 97 -7.12 -11.48 6.44
N THR A 98 -5.95 -10.92 6.12
CA THR A 98 -5.11 -11.43 5.02
C THR A 98 -4.51 -12.80 5.36
N MET A 99 -4.09 -13.02 6.60
CA MET A 99 -3.54 -14.32 7.04
C MET A 99 -4.58 -15.43 6.99
N VAL A 100 -5.77 -15.18 7.52
CA VAL A 100 -6.85 -16.17 7.48
C VAL A 100 -7.28 -16.44 6.04
N ALA A 101 -7.41 -15.41 5.20
CA ALA A 101 -7.71 -15.60 3.78
C ALA A 101 -6.62 -16.39 3.05
N ALA A 102 -5.34 -16.13 3.32
CA ALA A 102 -4.25 -16.90 2.74
C ALA A 102 -4.35 -18.38 3.12
N LEU A 103 -4.60 -18.69 4.39
CA LEU A 103 -4.79 -20.07 4.85
C LEU A 103 -5.99 -20.75 4.17
N VAL A 104 -7.12 -20.04 4.03
CA VAL A 104 -8.30 -20.57 3.35
C VAL A 104 -8.06 -20.77 1.85
N MET A 105 -7.46 -19.80 1.16
CA MET A 105 -7.13 -19.91 -0.26
C MET A 105 -6.25 -21.14 -0.52
N ARG A 106 -5.21 -21.34 0.29
CA ARG A 106 -4.34 -22.52 0.16
C ARG A 106 -5.06 -23.80 0.56
N GLY A 107 -5.90 -23.77 1.59
CA GLY A 107 -6.72 -24.91 2.01
C GLY A 107 -7.65 -25.38 0.91
N VAL A 108 -8.44 -24.46 0.35
CA VAL A 108 -9.38 -24.70 -0.75
C VAL A 108 -8.65 -25.26 -1.97
N ARG A 109 -7.49 -24.68 -2.34
CA ARG A 109 -6.72 -25.17 -3.49
C ARG A 109 -6.09 -26.54 -3.24
N ARG A 110 -5.73 -26.85 -1.99
CA ARG A 110 -5.18 -28.17 -1.62
C ARG A 110 -6.26 -29.26 -1.61
N THR A 111 -7.48 -28.96 -1.17
CA THR A 111 -8.58 -29.93 -1.10
C THR A 111 -9.31 -30.09 -2.43
N GLY A 112 -9.46 -29.00 -3.18
CA GLY A 112 -10.19 -28.96 -4.45
C GLY A 112 -9.31 -29.16 -5.69
N GLY A 113 -7.98 -29.12 -5.55
CA GLY A 113 -7.04 -29.27 -6.67
C GLY A 113 -7.34 -28.28 -7.80
N HIS A 114 -7.25 -28.75 -9.05
CA HIS A 114 -7.57 -27.97 -10.25
C HIS A 114 -9.08 -27.88 -10.54
N ALA A 115 -9.94 -28.55 -9.75
CA ALA A 115 -11.39 -28.45 -9.93
C ALA A 115 -11.97 -27.11 -9.42
N VAL A 116 -11.19 -26.35 -8.63
CA VAL A 116 -11.59 -25.03 -8.13
C VAL A 116 -10.86 -23.95 -8.93
N SER A 117 -11.63 -23.15 -9.66
CA SER A 117 -11.11 -21.98 -10.40
C SER A 117 -10.49 -20.93 -9.47
N LEU A 118 -9.63 -20.05 -10.00
CA LEU A 118 -9.11 -18.91 -9.27
C LEU A 118 -10.23 -18.00 -8.78
N VAL A 119 -11.38 -17.96 -9.48
CA VAL A 119 -12.58 -17.27 -9.03
C VAL A 119 -13.07 -17.81 -7.69
N GLY A 120 -13.20 -19.14 -7.56
CA GLY A 120 -13.63 -19.78 -6.31
C GLY A 120 -12.65 -19.56 -5.17
N VAL A 121 -11.34 -19.64 -5.43
CA VAL A 121 -10.29 -19.35 -4.46
C VAL A 121 -10.34 -17.88 -3.99
N SER A 122 -10.53 -16.95 -4.91
CA SER A 122 -10.67 -15.51 -4.62
C SER A 122 -11.88 -15.22 -3.74
N VAL A 123 -13.05 -15.78 -4.11
CA VAL A 123 -14.30 -15.61 -3.37
C VAL A 123 -14.17 -16.15 -1.94
N ALA A 124 -13.65 -17.38 -1.78
CA ALA A 124 -13.45 -17.97 -0.47
C ALA A 124 -12.51 -17.12 0.41
N GLY A 125 -11.41 -16.64 -0.19
CA GLY A 125 -10.47 -15.74 0.49
C GLY A 125 -11.11 -14.40 0.88
N ALA A 126 -11.83 -13.74 -0.03
CA ALA A 126 -12.44 -12.42 0.20
C ALA A 126 -13.51 -12.46 1.29
N VAL A 127 -14.43 -13.44 1.22
CA VAL A 127 -15.46 -13.64 2.24
C VAL A 127 -14.84 -13.90 3.59
N THR A 128 -13.83 -14.79 3.66
CA THR A 128 -13.18 -15.12 4.94
C THR A 128 -12.37 -13.96 5.49
N SER A 129 -11.64 -13.19 4.66
CA SER A 129 -10.92 -12.00 5.14
C SER A 129 -11.88 -10.96 5.72
N ASN A 130 -13.01 -10.73 5.04
CA ASN A 130 -13.97 -9.72 5.47
C ASN A 130 -14.71 -10.18 6.73
N ALA A 131 -15.04 -11.46 6.83
CA ALA A 131 -15.60 -12.07 8.04
C ALA A 131 -14.63 -11.95 9.21
N MET A 132 -13.34 -12.27 9.02
CA MET A 132 -12.33 -12.16 10.08
C MET A 132 -12.08 -10.71 10.51
N GLN A 133 -12.04 -9.78 9.54
CA GLN A 133 -11.93 -8.35 9.84
C GLN A 133 -13.13 -7.87 10.66
N MET A 134 -14.34 -8.29 10.30
CA MET A 134 -15.55 -7.94 11.04
C MET A 134 -15.58 -8.55 12.44
N LEU A 135 -15.13 -9.80 12.58
CA LEU A 135 -15.03 -10.50 13.85
C LEU A 135 -14.08 -9.79 14.82
N ILE A 136 -12.88 -9.43 14.36
CA ILE A 136 -11.93 -8.68 15.19
C ILE A 136 -12.45 -7.27 15.45
N ALA A 137 -13.06 -6.61 14.45
CA ALA A 137 -13.64 -5.28 14.62
C ALA A 137 -14.72 -5.26 15.71
N ARG A 138 -15.56 -6.31 15.81
CA ARG A 138 -16.52 -6.50 16.90
C ARG A 138 -15.83 -6.53 18.27
N TYR A 139 -14.85 -7.42 18.44
CA TYR A 139 -14.23 -7.64 19.76
C TYR A 139 -13.27 -6.53 20.20
N VAL A 140 -12.62 -5.85 19.25
CA VAL A 140 -11.56 -4.89 19.55
C VAL A 140 -12.06 -3.45 19.57
N ILE A 141 -13.03 -3.08 18.72
CA ILE A 141 -13.44 -1.67 18.57
C ILE A 141 -14.94 -1.46 18.66
N PHE A 142 -15.73 -2.03 17.75
CA PHE A 142 -17.09 -1.55 17.48
C PHE A 142 -18.19 -2.24 18.29
N GLY A 143 -17.91 -3.37 18.95
CA GLY A 143 -18.92 -4.11 19.71
C GLY A 143 -20.07 -4.58 18.83
N GLU A 144 -21.30 -4.49 19.34
CA GLU A 144 -22.51 -4.93 18.61
C GLU A 144 -22.79 -4.13 17.32
N VAL A 145 -22.25 -2.91 17.20
CA VAL A 145 -22.39 -2.08 15.98
C VAL A 145 -21.82 -2.78 14.75
N ALA A 146 -20.78 -3.60 14.93
CA ALA A 146 -20.14 -4.34 13.85
C ALA A 146 -21.13 -5.28 13.13
N TRP A 147 -22.08 -5.87 13.85
CA TRP A 147 -23.03 -6.82 13.27
C TRP A 147 -24.04 -6.18 12.32
N LEU A 148 -24.42 -4.93 12.58
CA LEU A 148 -25.34 -4.20 11.70
C LEU A 148 -24.70 -3.94 10.31
N ILE A 149 -23.38 -3.74 10.28
CA ILE A 149 -22.61 -3.44 9.06
C ILE A 149 -22.12 -4.73 8.37
N ALA A 150 -22.07 -5.85 9.10
CA ALA A 150 -21.53 -7.12 8.63
C ALA A 150 -22.15 -7.65 7.31
N PRO A 151 -23.48 -7.68 7.12
CA PRO A 151 -24.07 -8.19 5.89
C PRO A 151 -23.65 -7.39 4.66
N LEU A 152 -23.68 -6.06 4.76
CA LEU A 152 -23.25 -5.17 3.69
C LEU A 152 -21.76 -5.37 3.36
N PHE A 153 -20.92 -5.54 4.38
CA PHE A 153 -19.48 -5.75 4.21
C PHE A 153 -19.13 -7.11 3.59
N LEU A 154 -19.91 -8.15 3.87
CA LEU A 154 -19.75 -9.46 3.26
C LEU A 154 -20.25 -9.49 1.81
N VAL A 155 -21.39 -8.87 1.51
CA VAL A 155 -21.93 -8.78 0.14
C VAL A 155 -20.99 -8.00 -0.77
N THR A 156 -20.48 -6.85 -0.31
CA THR A 156 -19.49 -6.08 -1.07
C THR A 156 -18.16 -6.85 -1.23
N GLY A 157 -17.75 -7.60 -0.20
CA GLY A 157 -16.62 -8.53 -0.27
C GLY A 157 -16.80 -9.63 -1.30
N LEU A 158 -17.99 -10.22 -1.38
CA LEU A 158 -18.33 -11.23 -2.37
C LEU A 158 -18.22 -10.66 -3.79
N ILE A 159 -18.86 -9.51 -4.05
CA ILE A 159 -18.84 -8.87 -5.37
C ILE A 159 -17.41 -8.54 -5.80
N THR A 160 -16.64 -7.88 -4.92
CA THR A 160 -15.24 -7.52 -5.21
C THR A 160 -14.35 -8.76 -5.37
N GLY A 161 -14.53 -9.79 -4.54
CA GLY A 161 -13.81 -11.06 -4.64
C GLY A 161 -14.07 -11.80 -5.96
N THR A 162 -15.33 -11.83 -6.42
CA THR A 162 -15.70 -12.41 -7.71
C THR A 162 -15.08 -11.65 -8.87
N LEU A 163 -15.22 -10.32 -8.90
CA LEU A 163 -14.61 -9.48 -9.95
C LEU A 163 -13.09 -9.65 -10.00
N MET A 164 -12.46 -9.72 -8.82
CA MET A 164 -11.03 -9.92 -8.70
C MET A 164 -10.58 -11.32 -9.18
N GLY A 165 -11.41 -12.33 -8.92
CA GLY A 165 -11.20 -13.69 -9.40
C GLY A 165 -11.24 -13.79 -10.92
N PHE A 166 -12.24 -13.18 -11.56
CA PHE A 166 -12.33 -13.12 -13.03
C PHE A 166 -11.12 -12.39 -13.63
N PHE A 167 -10.70 -11.28 -13.02
CA PHE A 167 -9.50 -10.58 -13.48
C PHE A 167 -8.24 -11.44 -13.35
N ALA A 168 -8.15 -12.27 -12.32
CA ALA A 168 -7.01 -13.16 -12.11
C ALA A 168 -6.96 -14.30 -13.16
N GLU A 169 -8.09 -14.94 -13.47
CA GLU A 169 -8.18 -15.92 -14.57
C GLU A 169 -7.78 -15.27 -15.90
N PHE A 170 -8.36 -14.11 -16.22
CA PHE A 170 -8.04 -13.39 -17.44
C PHE A 170 -6.55 -13.03 -17.54
N PHE A 171 -5.93 -12.65 -16.41
CA PHE A 171 -4.50 -12.37 -16.34
C PHE A 171 -3.65 -13.63 -16.57
N VAL A 172 -4.03 -14.77 -16.00
CA VAL A 172 -3.33 -16.05 -16.18
C VAL A 172 -3.36 -16.48 -17.66
N GLU A 173 -4.51 -16.37 -18.32
CA GLU A 173 -4.68 -16.74 -19.73
C GLU A 173 -3.89 -15.85 -20.71
N HIS A 174 -3.73 -14.56 -20.40
CA HIS A 174 -3.15 -13.57 -21.34
C HIS A 174 -1.72 -13.13 -20.99
N SER A 175 -1.18 -13.50 -19.82
CA SER A 175 0.17 -13.12 -19.39
C SER A 175 1.22 -14.13 -19.83
N GLY A 176 2.10 -13.71 -20.74
CA GLY A 176 3.28 -14.48 -21.13
C GLY A 176 4.27 -14.65 -19.97
N TRP A 177 4.33 -13.69 -19.03
CA TRP A 177 5.17 -13.82 -17.83
C TRP A 177 4.71 -14.96 -16.92
N TYR A 178 3.41 -15.08 -16.67
CA TYR A 178 2.87 -16.16 -15.82
C TYR A 178 3.07 -17.53 -16.47
N SER A 179 2.87 -17.64 -17.78
CA SER A 179 3.11 -18.87 -18.55
C SER A 179 4.58 -19.31 -18.50
N CYS A 180 5.53 -18.38 -18.71
CA CYS A 180 6.97 -18.67 -18.55
C CYS A 180 7.34 -19.02 -17.09
N ALA A 181 6.61 -18.47 -16.10
CA ALA A 181 6.87 -18.69 -14.68
C ALA A 181 6.41 -20.06 -14.17
N MET A 182 5.25 -20.54 -14.66
CA MET A 182 4.68 -21.84 -14.30
C MET A 182 5.28 -22.99 -15.13
N GLY A 183 5.99 -22.68 -16.23
CA GLY A 183 6.69 -23.69 -17.03
C GLY A 183 5.78 -24.46 -17.99
N GLU A 184 4.62 -23.92 -18.33
CA GLU A 184 3.55 -24.61 -19.07
C GLU A 184 3.78 -24.67 -20.59
N SER A 185 5.03 -24.54 -21.04
CA SER A 185 5.38 -24.58 -22.46
C SER A 185 6.23 -25.79 -22.88
N ASP A 186 6.39 -26.81 -22.03
CA ASP A 186 7.04 -28.08 -22.42
C ASP A 186 6.20 -29.35 -22.15
N ASP A 187 5.10 -29.29 -21.38
CA ASP A 187 4.36 -30.50 -20.95
C ASP A 187 2.92 -30.61 -21.48
N LEU A 188 2.45 -29.73 -22.37
CA LEU A 188 1.17 -29.88 -23.07
C LEU A 188 1.28 -30.60 -24.43
N ALA A 189 2.39 -31.32 -24.65
CA ALA A 189 2.61 -32.18 -25.80
C ALA A 189 2.57 -33.68 -25.42
N PHE A 190 1.50 -34.15 -24.77
CA PHE A 190 1.12 -35.57 -24.66
C PHE A 190 -0.37 -35.61 -24.24
N GLY A 191 -1.33 -36.20 -24.96
CA GLY A 191 -1.30 -36.85 -26.26
C GLY A 191 -2.72 -36.85 -26.82
N PHE A 192 -2.82 -36.54 -28.11
CA PHE A 192 -3.87 -37.02 -28.98
C PHE A 192 -3.13 -37.61 -30.18
N GLU A 193 -2.78 -38.90 -30.09
CA GLU A 193 -2.64 -39.71 -31.29
C GLU A 193 -4.06 -40.08 -31.72
N ASP A 194 -4.47 -39.63 -32.89
CA ASP A 194 -4.63 -40.52 -34.05
C ASP A 194 -5.02 -39.69 -35.30
N GLU A 195 -4.24 -39.90 -36.37
CA GLU A 195 -4.65 -40.10 -37.79
C GLU A 195 -5.63 -39.09 -38.43
N GLU A 196 -5.42 -38.44 -39.59
CA GLU A 196 -4.83 -38.76 -40.90
C GLU A 196 -4.68 -37.38 -41.62
N GLY A 197 -3.61 -37.04 -42.34
CA GLY A 197 -3.40 -37.39 -43.75
C GLY A 197 -3.26 -36.14 -44.65
N GLY A 198 -2.27 -36.15 -45.55
CA GLY A 198 -2.18 -35.28 -46.75
C GLY A 198 -1.32 -34.00 -46.62
N SER A 199 -0.02 -34.04 -46.94
CA SER A 199 0.56 -33.81 -48.29
C SER A 199 0.54 -32.35 -48.78
N GLY A 200 1.71 -31.75 -49.03
CA GLY A 200 1.82 -30.52 -49.83
C GLY A 200 3.11 -29.75 -49.61
N GLU A 201 4.06 -29.91 -50.53
CA GLU A 201 5.42 -29.34 -50.59
C GLU A 201 5.50 -27.83 -50.88
N SER A 202 6.70 -27.27 -50.59
CA SER A 202 7.43 -26.21 -51.32
C SER A 202 6.88 -24.78 -51.30
N GLY A 203 7.64 -23.68 -51.37
CA GLY A 203 9.06 -23.37 -51.52
C GLY A 203 9.22 -21.85 -51.29
N ALA A 204 10.33 -21.40 -50.71
CA ALA A 204 11.36 -20.58 -51.37
C ALA A 204 10.99 -19.13 -51.79
N SER A 205 11.76 -18.19 -51.21
CA SER A 205 12.41 -17.00 -51.83
C SER A 205 11.60 -15.84 -52.43
N GLY A 206 12.08 -14.62 -52.14
CA GLY A 206 12.37 -13.64 -53.21
C GLY A 206 11.60 -12.31 -53.20
N ASP A 207 12.32 -11.24 -52.86
CA ASP A 207 12.46 -9.98 -53.63
C ASP A 207 11.28 -9.04 -53.94
N SER A 208 11.42 -7.83 -53.37
CA SER A 208 11.59 -6.53 -54.07
C SER A 208 10.42 -5.79 -54.77
N ALA A 209 10.65 -4.47 -54.87
CA ALA A 209 10.00 -3.42 -55.70
C ALA A 209 8.66 -2.85 -55.18
N ALA A 210 8.59 -1.55 -54.79
CA ALA A 210 8.44 -0.34 -55.65
C ALA A 210 7.13 -0.40 -56.46
N ALA A 211 6.19 0.53 -56.45
CA ALA A 211 6.19 2.00 -56.45
C ALA A 211 4.86 2.48 -55.79
N GLU A 212 4.58 3.74 -55.46
CA GLU A 212 4.41 4.87 -56.37
C GLU A 212 4.20 6.16 -55.54
N SER A 213 4.79 7.24 -56.04
CA SER A 213 4.64 8.63 -55.62
C SER A 213 3.26 9.22 -55.97
N LYS A 214 2.84 10.27 -55.25
CA LYS A 214 2.57 11.59 -55.88
C LYS A 214 2.26 12.73 -54.89
N ASP A 215 2.83 13.87 -55.25
CA ASP A 215 2.37 15.26 -55.10
C ASP A 215 2.35 15.89 -53.69
N SER A 216 3.36 16.68 -53.30
CA SER A 216 3.75 18.04 -53.75
C SER A 216 2.88 19.16 -53.18
N ALA A 217 3.44 19.97 -52.28
CA ALA A 217 3.48 21.43 -52.41
C ALA A 217 4.32 22.05 -51.27
N SER A 218 5.28 22.87 -51.68
CA SER A 218 6.27 23.59 -50.87
C SER A 218 6.09 25.09 -51.07
N ALA A 219 6.21 25.89 -50.01
CA ALA A 219 6.80 27.24 -49.94
C ALA A 219 6.73 27.70 -48.47
N ARG A 220 7.80 27.92 -47.67
CA ARG A 220 8.95 28.86 -47.74
C ARG A 220 8.48 30.33 -47.84
N VAL A 221 8.93 31.36 -47.11
CA VAL A 221 9.76 31.65 -45.91
C VAL A 221 9.72 33.19 -45.73
N GLN A 222 10.09 33.71 -44.53
CA GLN A 222 10.45 35.13 -44.20
C GLN A 222 9.30 36.15 -44.24
N GLY A 223 9.10 37.04 -43.27
CA GLY A 223 9.98 37.62 -42.26
C GLY A 223 10.00 39.14 -42.48
N ALA A 224 9.39 39.94 -41.59
CA ALA A 224 9.64 41.38 -41.54
C ALA A 224 9.13 42.00 -40.22
N SER A 225 10.00 42.84 -39.66
CA SER A 225 9.90 43.66 -38.47
C SER A 225 9.03 44.92 -38.68
N GLY A 226 8.44 45.48 -37.62
CA GLY A 226 7.82 46.81 -37.63
C GLY A 226 7.18 47.26 -36.31
N ASN A 227 7.92 48.07 -35.55
CA ASN A 227 7.57 49.15 -34.59
C ASN A 227 6.13 49.25 -34.03
N ALA A 228 5.91 49.23 -32.71
CA ALA A 228 6.13 50.30 -31.72
C ALA A 228 5.21 51.54 -31.91
N ALA A 229 4.16 51.66 -31.08
CA ALA A 229 3.89 52.79 -30.19
C ALA A 229 2.47 52.75 -29.57
N ASP A 230 2.43 53.11 -28.29
CA ASP A 230 1.36 53.86 -27.59
C ASP A 230 -0.01 53.22 -27.30
N PHE A 231 -0.19 52.80 -26.04
CA PHE A 231 -1.28 53.35 -25.21
C PHE A 231 -1.07 52.99 -23.73
N SER A 232 -0.62 53.97 -22.95
CA SER A 232 -0.72 53.94 -21.49
C SER A 232 -2.17 54.20 -21.05
N SER A 233 -2.77 53.31 -20.27
CA SER A 233 -3.49 53.68 -19.04
C SER A 233 -4.18 52.47 -18.38
N GLN A 234 -3.92 52.34 -17.09
CA GLN A 234 -4.81 51.80 -16.06
C GLN A 234 -5.36 50.37 -16.24
N ASN A 235 -4.68 49.42 -15.61
CA ASN A 235 -5.39 48.40 -14.85
C ASN A 235 -4.54 47.92 -13.68
N GLU A 236 -4.69 48.58 -12.52
CA GLU A 236 -4.33 48.02 -11.22
C GLU A 236 -5.18 46.77 -10.94
N LYS A 237 -4.85 45.64 -11.57
CA LYS A 237 -5.33 44.33 -11.12
C LYS A 237 -4.38 43.80 -10.06
N LYS A 238 -4.63 44.26 -8.83
CA LYS A 238 -4.41 43.57 -7.55
C LYS A 238 -3.81 42.16 -7.73
N LEU A 239 -2.48 42.07 -7.68
CA LEU A 239 -1.74 40.81 -7.76
C LEU A 239 -2.16 39.95 -6.55
N LYS A 240 -3.04 38.97 -6.78
CA LYS A 240 -3.46 38.00 -5.76
C LYS A 240 -2.19 37.31 -5.23
N PRO A 241 -2.05 37.13 -3.90
CA PRO A 241 -0.82 36.59 -3.33
C PRO A 241 -0.60 35.17 -3.87
N ASP A 242 0.61 34.95 -4.37
CA ASP A 242 1.10 33.74 -5.01
C ASP A 242 0.88 32.51 -4.12
N ARG A 243 -0.25 31.83 -4.35
CA ARG A 243 -0.61 30.58 -3.65
C ARG A 243 0.38 29.45 -4.01
N GLY A 244 1.09 29.56 -5.13
CA GLY A 244 2.12 28.61 -5.57
C GLY A 244 3.39 28.73 -4.74
N ALA A 245 3.95 29.94 -4.63
CA ALA A 245 5.16 30.21 -3.83
C ALA A 245 4.95 29.92 -2.33
N ARG A 246 3.79 30.26 -1.76
CA ARG A 246 3.48 29.90 -0.36
C ARG A 246 3.39 28.38 -0.14
N LYS A 247 2.97 27.62 -1.15
CA LYS A 247 2.86 26.15 -1.08
C LYS A 247 4.22 25.48 -1.26
N SER A 248 5.10 26.00 -2.11
CA SER A 248 6.48 25.51 -2.25
C SER A 248 7.29 25.77 -0.97
N GLN A 249 7.26 27.00 -0.44
CA GLN A 249 7.99 27.37 0.79
C GLN A 249 7.51 26.57 2.01
N ARG A 250 6.21 26.26 2.11
CA ARG A 250 5.66 25.39 3.16
C ARG A 250 6.09 23.93 3.02
N ASN A 251 6.29 23.45 1.80
CA ASN A 251 6.79 22.08 1.55
C ASN A 251 8.30 21.99 1.85
N GLU A 252 9.06 23.03 1.56
CA GLU A 252 10.50 23.11 1.81
C GLU A 252 10.83 23.11 3.31
N ARG A 253 10.17 23.99 4.09
CA ARG A 253 10.26 23.96 5.57
C ARG A 253 9.79 22.65 6.20
N ARG A 254 8.95 21.86 5.52
CA ARG A 254 8.55 20.51 5.98
C ARG A 254 9.64 19.50 5.71
N PHE A 255 10.27 19.56 4.54
CA PHE A 255 11.36 18.70 4.14
C PHE A 255 12.59 18.88 5.05
N GLU A 256 12.94 20.12 5.37
CA GLU A 256 14.04 20.43 6.32
C GLU A 256 13.78 19.93 7.75
N ARG A 257 12.52 19.98 8.21
CA ARG A 257 12.15 19.45 9.54
C ARG A 257 12.23 17.93 9.56
N ARG A 258 11.82 17.28 8.47
CA ARG A 258 11.90 15.84 8.31
C ARG A 258 13.35 15.37 8.32
N HIS A 259 14.25 16.02 7.58
CA HIS A 259 15.68 15.70 7.60
C HIS A 259 16.29 15.84 9.00
N ARG A 260 16.02 16.97 9.69
CA ARG A 260 16.50 17.16 11.07
C ARG A 260 15.99 16.08 12.02
N TYR A 261 14.73 15.67 11.88
CA TYR A 261 14.16 14.60 12.69
C TYR A 261 14.81 13.23 12.39
N GLU A 262 15.03 12.91 11.10
CA GLU A 262 15.69 11.68 10.64
C GLU A 262 17.18 11.62 11.04
N ASP A 263 17.84 12.77 11.23
CA ASP A 263 19.21 12.83 11.76
C ASP A 263 19.29 12.67 13.28
N MET A 264 18.25 13.09 14.00
CA MET A 264 18.18 13.01 15.47
C MET A 264 17.76 11.65 15.99
N PHE A 265 16.87 10.95 15.28
CA PHE A 265 16.34 9.65 15.70
C PHE A 265 16.79 8.51 14.81
N GLU A 266 17.15 7.41 15.45
CA GLU A 266 17.38 6.16 14.74
C GLU A 266 16.02 5.47 14.45
N PRO A 267 15.78 4.96 13.23
CA PRO A 267 14.47 4.43 12.84
C PRO A 267 13.94 3.32 13.74
N TRP A 268 14.80 2.40 14.20
CA TRP A 268 14.37 1.28 15.05
C TRP A 268 14.01 1.74 16.47
N VAL A 269 14.74 2.72 17.02
CA VAL A 269 14.44 3.32 18.33
C VAL A 269 13.07 4.02 18.29
N GLY A 270 12.80 4.78 17.23
CA GLY A 270 11.49 5.42 17.02
C GLY A 270 10.35 4.41 16.93
N ALA A 271 10.56 3.29 16.22
CA ALA A 271 9.55 2.24 16.10
C ALA A 271 9.28 1.53 17.44
N LEU A 272 10.31 1.18 18.21
CA LEU A 272 10.12 0.54 19.53
C LEU A 272 9.47 1.48 20.53
N LEU A 273 9.90 2.75 20.57
CA LEU A 273 9.28 3.78 21.39
C LEU A 273 7.79 3.93 21.02
N GLY A 274 7.49 4.01 19.73
CA GLY A 274 6.12 4.09 19.23
C GLY A 274 5.28 2.88 19.64
N ALA A 275 5.83 1.66 19.55
CA ALA A 275 5.14 0.44 19.98
C ALA A 275 4.87 0.44 21.50
N GLY A 276 5.84 0.82 22.32
CA GLY A 276 5.67 0.94 23.78
C GLY A 276 4.61 1.98 24.16
N ILE A 277 4.66 3.16 23.53
CA ILE A 277 3.66 4.22 23.73
C ILE A 277 2.28 3.76 23.25
N ALA A 278 2.19 2.99 22.16
CA ALA A 278 0.92 2.47 21.66
C ALA A 278 0.26 1.56 22.69
N ILE A 279 1.01 0.64 23.30
CA ILE A 279 0.50 -0.23 24.38
C ILE A 279 0.03 0.64 25.55
N PHE A 280 0.85 1.59 26.01
CA PHE A 280 0.48 2.46 27.14
C PHE A 280 -0.78 3.28 26.85
N PHE A 281 -0.89 3.84 25.64
CA PHE A 281 -2.04 4.62 25.18
C PHE A 281 -3.31 3.77 25.09
N LEU A 282 -3.21 2.53 24.61
CA LEU A 282 -4.34 1.59 24.53
C LEU A 282 -4.90 1.22 25.91
N LEU A 283 -4.07 1.20 26.94
CA LEU A 283 -4.50 0.90 28.31
C LEU A 283 -5.28 2.06 28.96
N GLN A 284 -5.22 3.26 28.39
CA GLN A 284 -5.89 4.44 28.97
C GLN A 284 -7.40 4.41 28.67
N ARG A 285 -8.21 4.49 29.73
CA ARG A 285 -9.68 4.57 29.63
C ARG A 285 -10.21 5.99 29.67
N ASP A 286 -9.44 6.92 30.24
CA ASP A 286 -9.84 8.31 30.43
C ASP A 286 -9.83 9.12 29.12
N ILE A 287 -10.93 9.81 28.82
CA ILE A 287 -11.10 10.59 27.59
C ILE A 287 -10.18 11.82 27.59
N VAL A 288 -10.04 12.51 28.72
CA VAL A 288 -9.16 13.69 28.86
C VAL A 288 -7.71 13.28 28.62
N ALA A 289 -7.28 12.16 29.20
CA ALA A 289 -5.95 11.60 28.94
C ALA A 289 -5.76 11.29 27.45
N LYS A 290 -6.74 10.65 26.79
CA LYS A 290 -6.68 10.37 25.34
C LYS A 290 -6.58 11.63 24.48
N VAL A 291 -7.28 12.70 24.86
CA VAL A 291 -7.19 14.00 24.16
C VAL A 291 -5.79 14.59 24.30
N LEU A 292 -5.21 14.56 25.50
CA LEU A 292 -3.83 15.02 25.74
C LEU A 292 -2.81 14.20 24.93
N TYR A 293 -2.95 12.87 24.90
CA TYR A 293 -2.13 12.01 24.04
C TYR A 293 -2.25 12.36 22.56
N LEU A 294 -3.49 12.54 22.07
CA LEU A 294 -3.72 12.91 20.68
C LEU A 294 -3.03 14.23 20.34
N ALA A 295 -3.11 15.24 21.22
CA ALA A 295 -2.41 16.51 21.05
C ALA A 295 -0.88 16.32 20.94
N VAL A 296 -0.30 15.50 21.82
CA VAL A 296 1.13 15.14 21.79
C VAL A 296 1.51 14.40 20.51
N PHE A 297 0.69 13.44 20.05
CA PHE A 297 0.96 12.70 18.81
C PHE A 297 0.83 13.60 17.56
N ILE A 298 -0.11 14.54 17.56
CA ILE A 298 -0.22 15.55 16.50
C ILE A 298 1.01 16.46 16.50
N LEU A 299 1.47 16.91 17.66
CA LEU A 299 2.70 17.69 17.79
C LEU A 299 3.92 16.91 17.28
N TRP A 300 4.04 15.64 17.68
CA TRP A 300 5.15 14.77 17.27
C TRP A 300 5.13 14.51 15.76
N THR A 301 3.97 14.22 15.17
CA THR A 301 3.85 14.08 13.70
C THR A 301 4.16 15.36 12.94
N TRP A 302 3.83 16.52 13.52
CA TRP A 302 4.18 17.82 12.96
C TRP A 302 5.70 18.07 13.01
N PHE A 303 6.36 17.72 14.13
CA PHE A 303 7.83 17.76 14.24
C PHE A 303 8.51 16.82 13.27
N ALA A 304 7.96 15.62 13.05
CA ALA A 304 8.43 14.67 12.03
C ALA A 304 8.21 15.14 10.58
N GLY A 305 7.63 16.33 10.36
CA GLY A 305 7.43 16.94 9.04
C GLY A 305 6.38 16.25 8.17
N LYS A 306 5.57 15.34 8.74
CA LYS A 306 4.57 14.57 8.00
C LYS A 306 3.29 15.36 7.75
N ARG A 307 2.57 14.98 6.68
CA ARG A 307 1.33 15.68 6.29
C ARG A 307 0.17 15.24 7.18
N PHE A 308 -0.52 16.24 7.72
CA PHE A 308 -1.75 16.10 8.50
C PHE A 308 -2.95 16.34 7.58
N SER A 309 -3.85 15.36 7.48
CA SER A 309 -5.08 15.44 6.68
C SER A 309 -6.29 15.58 7.61
N LEU A 310 -6.55 16.80 8.08
CA LEU A 310 -7.71 17.14 8.93
C LEU A 310 -9.01 16.53 8.43
N ILE A 311 -9.24 16.62 7.13
CA ILE A 311 -10.47 16.16 6.48
C ILE A 311 -10.63 14.66 6.68
N SER A 312 -9.59 13.87 6.39
CA SER A 312 -9.66 12.41 6.55
C SER A 312 -9.93 12.02 8.00
N THR A 313 -9.35 12.75 8.95
CA THR A 313 -9.55 12.44 10.37
C THR A 313 -10.92 12.84 10.88
N LEU A 314 -11.45 13.97 10.42
CA LEU A 314 -12.82 14.37 10.76
C LEU A 314 -13.84 13.39 10.15
N VAL A 315 -13.61 12.94 8.91
CA VAL A 315 -14.48 11.96 8.25
C VAL A 315 -14.46 10.62 8.97
N VAL A 316 -13.27 10.12 9.33
CA VAL A 316 -13.12 8.86 10.08
C VAL A 316 -13.73 8.98 11.48
N SER A 317 -13.43 10.05 12.22
CA SER A 317 -13.99 10.27 13.55
C SER A 317 -15.52 10.40 13.50
N ALA A 318 -16.06 11.13 12.53
CA ALA A 318 -17.50 11.28 12.34
C ALA A 318 -18.14 9.94 12.00
N GLY A 319 -17.52 9.13 11.14
CA GLY A 319 -18.00 7.78 10.81
C GLY A 319 -18.02 6.86 12.02
N ILE A 320 -16.98 6.87 12.86
CA ILE A 320 -16.92 6.05 14.09
C ILE A 320 -17.98 6.50 15.10
N VAL A 321 -18.13 7.81 15.31
CA VAL A 321 -19.14 8.36 16.23
C VAL A 321 -20.55 8.04 15.71
N ALA A 322 -20.81 8.29 14.43
CA ALA A 322 -22.10 7.99 13.80
C ALA A 322 -22.47 6.50 13.90
N ALA A 323 -21.51 5.60 13.66
CA ALA A 323 -21.72 4.17 13.79
C ALA A 323 -22.11 3.79 15.22
N ASN A 324 -21.46 4.34 16.25
CA ASN A 324 -21.82 4.06 17.64
C ASN A 324 -23.18 4.66 18.03
N LEU A 325 -23.59 5.79 17.44
CA LEU A 325 -24.90 6.40 17.68
C LEU A 325 -26.07 5.59 17.10
N LEU A 326 -25.83 4.64 16.18
CA LEU A 326 -26.87 3.75 15.65
C LEU A 326 -27.44 2.81 16.71
N ILE A 327 -26.67 2.49 17.74
CA ILE A 327 -27.12 1.66 18.87
C ILE A 327 -27.35 2.56 20.08
N PRO A 328 -28.61 2.97 20.36
CA PRO A 328 -28.89 3.82 21.50
C PRO A 328 -28.59 3.08 22.81
N SER A 329 -27.76 3.68 23.66
CA SER A 329 -27.35 3.11 24.95
C SER A 329 -27.38 4.17 26.07
N GLY A 330 -28.20 3.89 27.08
CA GLY A 330 -28.49 4.74 28.24
C GLY A 330 -29.20 6.06 27.93
N ARG A 331 -28.84 7.15 28.63
CA ARG A 331 -29.67 8.37 28.68
C ARG A 331 -29.74 9.06 27.32
N VAL A 332 -30.95 9.36 26.86
CA VAL A 332 -31.20 10.11 25.63
C VAL A 332 -30.89 11.59 25.88
N LEU A 333 -29.93 12.13 25.14
CA LEU A 333 -29.55 13.55 25.18
C LEU A 333 -30.35 14.36 24.16
N ALA A 334 -30.56 13.80 22.97
CA ALA A 334 -31.33 14.43 21.90
C ALA A 334 -31.93 13.37 20.97
N LYS A 335 -33.01 13.71 20.27
CA LYS A 335 -33.60 12.89 19.20
C LYS A 335 -33.57 13.69 17.90
N ILE A 336 -33.03 13.09 16.84
CA ILE A 336 -33.05 13.65 15.48
C ILE A 336 -33.76 12.63 14.59
N GLY A 337 -35.07 12.82 14.39
CA GLY A 337 -35.91 11.84 13.70
C GLY A 337 -35.90 10.47 14.41
N PRO A 338 -35.62 9.36 13.71
CA PRO A 338 -35.53 8.03 14.33
C PRO A 338 -34.24 7.81 15.14
N LEU A 339 -33.24 8.69 15.01
CA LEU A 339 -31.94 8.54 15.66
C LEU A 339 -31.97 9.16 17.07
N ALA A 340 -31.81 8.33 18.09
CA ALA A 340 -31.66 8.78 19.47
C ALA A 340 -30.17 8.94 19.82
N ILE A 341 -29.73 10.19 20.00
CA ILE A 341 -28.38 10.49 20.48
C ILE A 341 -28.37 10.23 21.98
N THR A 342 -27.67 9.17 22.37
CA THR A 342 -27.54 8.76 23.77
C THR A 342 -26.16 9.07 24.31
N GLN A 343 -26.08 9.34 25.62
CA GLN A 343 -24.86 9.77 26.29
C GLN A 343 -23.75 8.71 26.21
N PHE A 344 -24.07 7.44 26.44
CA PHE A 344 -23.05 6.39 26.39
C PHE A 344 -22.59 6.12 24.96
N ALA A 345 -23.50 6.05 23.99
CA ALA A 345 -23.14 5.88 22.58
C ALA A 345 -22.21 7.01 22.08
N LEU A 346 -22.47 8.26 22.48
CA LEU A 346 -21.65 9.40 22.09
C LEU A 346 -20.26 9.36 22.73
N THR A 347 -20.19 9.13 24.04
CA THR A 347 -18.91 9.10 24.78
C THR A 347 -18.04 7.91 24.38
N GLU A 348 -18.66 6.75 24.16
CA GLU A 348 -17.99 5.55 23.65
C GLU A 348 -17.51 5.76 22.21
N GLY A 349 -18.35 6.33 21.34
CA GLY A 349 -17.99 6.68 19.96
C GLY A 349 -16.81 7.65 19.90
N LEU A 350 -16.83 8.69 20.75
CA LEU A 350 -15.74 9.66 20.84
C LEU A 350 -14.45 9.01 21.36
N SER A 351 -14.54 8.18 22.39
CA SER A 351 -13.38 7.44 22.93
C SER A 351 -12.75 6.52 21.88
N LYS A 352 -13.57 5.78 21.11
CA LYS A 352 -13.11 4.93 20.00
C LYS A 352 -12.47 5.75 18.89
N ALA A 353 -13.08 6.87 18.50
CA ALA A 353 -12.53 7.78 17.49
C ALA A 353 -11.17 8.35 17.91
N LEU A 354 -11.05 8.85 19.15
CA LEU A 354 -9.78 9.34 19.71
C LEU A 354 -8.70 8.27 19.75
N THR A 355 -9.07 7.03 20.10
CA THR A 355 -8.13 5.90 20.13
C THR A 355 -7.65 5.55 18.72
N PHE A 356 -8.57 5.49 17.76
CA PHE A 356 -8.26 5.19 16.38
C PHE A 356 -7.33 6.24 15.75
N GLU A 357 -7.64 7.52 15.96
CA GLU A 357 -6.83 8.64 15.49
C GLU A 357 -5.47 8.72 16.18
N GLY A 358 -5.45 8.54 17.51
CA GLY A 358 -4.23 8.54 18.30
C GLY A 358 -3.22 7.51 17.78
N LEU A 359 -3.67 6.28 17.50
CA LEU A 359 -2.81 5.24 16.94
C LEU A 359 -2.32 5.55 15.53
N ILE A 360 -3.16 6.16 14.67
CA ILE A 360 -2.74 6.56 13.33
C ILE A 360 -1.65 7.63 13.40
N TYR A 361 -1.81 8.63 14.26
CA TYR A 361 -0.81 9.70 14.41
C TYR A 361 0.48 9.18 15.05
N LEU A 362 0.37 8.40 16.13
CA LEU A 362 1.52 7.76 16.75
C LEU A 362 2.29 6.89 15.74
N SER A 363 1.58 6.06 14.98
CA SER A 363 2.16 5.21 13.95
C SER A 363 2.85 6.05 12.85
N LYS A 364 2.24 7.15 12.42
CA LYS A 364 2.88 8.08 11.47
C LYS A 364 4.14 8.72 12.06
N ALA A 365 4.17 9.11 13.33
CA ALA A 365 5.35 9.72 13.94
C ALA A 365 6.51 8.71 14.13
N ALA A 366 6.17 7.49 14.53
CA ALA A 366 7.13 6.47 14.91
C ALA A 366 7.79 5.76 13.70
N ILE A 367 7.06 5.58 12.60
CA ILE A 367 7.58 4.88 11.42
C ILE A 367 8.40 5.85 10.56
N MET A 368 9.72 5.70 10.54
CA MET A 368 10.62 6.55 9.75
C MET A 368 11.07 5.87 8.45
N PRO A 369 11.45 6.62 7.41
CA PRO A 369 12.15 6.07 6.25
C PRO A 369 13.44 5.40 6.69
N GLY A 370 13.77 4.25 6.09
CA GLY A 370 14.93 3.46 6.50
C GLY A 370 14.70 2.54 7.68
N LEU A 371 13.46 2.38 8.17
CA LEU A 371 13.11 1.31 9.10
C LEU A 371 13.38 -0.05 8.44
N ARG A 372 14.39 -0.76 8.93
CA ARG A 372 14.75 -2.11 8.49
C ARG A 372 14.35 -3.10 9.57
N PHE A 373 13.65 -4.15 9.18
CA PHE A 373 13.37 -5.27 10.06
C PHE A 373 14.55 -6.24 10.06
N PRO A 374 14.96 -6.79 11.21
CA PRO A 374 16.02 -7.78 11.26
C PRO A 374 15.57 -9.13 10.66
N GLY A 375 16.52 -9.90 10.13
CA GLY A 375 16.31 -11.26 9.65
C GLY A 375 15.81 -11.41 8.22
N ARG A 376 15.50 -12.65 7.82
CA ARG A 376 15.11 -13.02 6.44
C ARG A 376 13.82 -12.35 5.96
N PHE A 377 12.86 -12.13 6.86
CA PHE A 377 11.63 -11.41 6.52
C PHE A 377 11.91 -9.95 6.16
N GLY A 378 12.78 -9.31 6.93
CA GLY A 378 13.15 -7.91 6.70
C GLY A 378 13.95 -7.69 5.41
N SER A 379 14.79 -8.65 5.00
CA SER A 379 15.48 -8.57 3.71
C SER A 379 14.49 -8.64 2.54
N ILE A 380 13.45 -9.47 2.64
CA ILE A 380 12.39 -9.56 1.61
C ILE A 380 11.61 -8.24 1.53
N ILE A 381 11.24 -7.65 2.67
CA ILE A 381 10.57 -6.33 2.71
C ILE A 381 11.45 -5.26 2.07
N ALA A 382 12.74 -5.21 2.43
CA ALA A 382 13.67 -4.23 1.88
C ALA A 382 13.81 -4.38 0.36
N GLN A 383 13.97 -5.61 -0.12
CA GLN A 383 14.05 -5.92 -1.55
C GLN A 383 12.73 -5.60 -2.27
N ALA A 384 11.59 -5.87 -1.65
CA ALA A 384 10.27 -5.50 -2.19
C ALA A 384 10.12 -3.98 -2.33
N PHE A 385 10.64 -3.18 -1.39
CA PHE A 385 10.67 -1.72 -1.52
C PHE A 385 11.55 -1.26 -2.68
N GLN A 386 12.71 -1.88 -2.90
CA GLN A 386 13.57 -1.58 -4.05
C GLN A 386 12.85 -1.86 -5.38
N TYR A 387 12.16 -3.00 -5.47
CA TYR A 387 11.32 -3.30 -6.64
C TYR A 387 10.19 -2.29 -6.80
N TYR A 388 9.53 -1.89 -5.71
CA TYR A 388 8.44 -0.91 -5.73
C TYR A 388 8.90 0.46 -6.23
N ASP A 389 10.06 0.95 -5.79
CA ASP A 389 10.60 2.23 -6.24
C ASP A 389 10.85 2.23 -7.75
N ARG A 390 11.38 1.12 -8.29
CA ARG A 390 11.54 0.94 -9.75
C ARG A 390 10.22 0.89 -10.50
N ILE A 391 9.22 0.21 -9.94
CA ILE A 391 7.86 0.16 -10.50
C ILE A 391 7.26 1.57 -10.61
N ILE A 392 7.49 2.44 -9.62
CA ILE A 392 7.05 3.84 -9.66
C ILE A 392 7.85 4.66 -10.67
N GLU A 393 9.17 4.49 -10.73
CA GLU A 393 10.03 5.24 -11.65
C GLU A 393 9.66 4.99 -13.12
N TYR A 394 9.19 3.79 -13.45
CA TYR A 394 8.71 3.43 -14.78
C TYR A 394 7.34 4.06 -15.14
N ARG A 395 6.55 4.56 -14.18
CA ARG A 395 5.20 5.13 -14.36
C ARG A 395 5.20 6.55 -14.93
N GLY A 396 5.84 6.72 -16.09
CA GLY A 396 5.66 7.88 -16.96
C GLY A 396 4.52 7.78 -17.98
N LYS A 397 3.97 6.58 -18.29
CA LYS A 397 3.03 6.36 -19.42
C LYS A 397 2.13 5.11 -19.29
N VAL A 398 1.13 5.07 -18.41
CA VAL A 398 0.17 3.93 -18.34
C VAL A 398 -1.23 4.40 -18.75
N HIS A 399 -1.81 3.78 -19.78
CA HIS A 399 -3.15 4.11 -20.30
C HIS A 399 -4.18 3.05 -19.88
N ALA A 400 -5.41 3.48 -19.55
CA ALA A 400 -6.46 2.60 -19.02
C ALA A 400 -6.95 1.50 -19.99
N LYS A 401 -6.63 1.60 -21.29
CA LYS A 401 -6.96 0.58 -22.30
C LYS A 401 -5.91 -0.53 -22.45
N THR A 402 -4.70 -0.36 -21.90
CA THR A 402 -3.56 -1.30 -22.03
C THR A 402 -3.07 -1.85 -20.70
N VAL A 403 -3.88 -1.76 -19.64
CA VAL A 403 -3.51 -2.07 -18.25
C VAL A 403 -2.82 -3.43 -18.09
N ILE A 404 -3.24 -4.44 -18.85
CA ILE A 404 -2.70 -5.81 -18.74
C ILE A 404 -1.34 -5.94 -19.43
N SER A 405 -1.21 -5.42 -20.66
CA SER A 405 0.08 -5.37 -21.36
C SER A 405 1.08 -4.49 -20.61
N ASP A 406 0.61 -3.41 -19.98
CA ASP A 406 1.44 -2.52 -19.17
C ASP A 406 1.87 -3.19 -17.85
N ILE A 407 0.99 -3.97 -17.19
CA ILE A 407 1.34 -4.76 -16.00
C ILE A 407 2.32 -5.88 -16.36
N ASP A 408 2.06 -6.64 -17.42
CA ASP A 408 2.91 -7.76 -17.87
C ASP A 408 4.29 -7.24 -18.30
N ARG A 409 4.34 -6.15 -19.07
CA ARG A 409 5.58 -5.48 -19.45
C ARG A 409 6.32 -4.88 -18.26
N LEU A 410 5.61 -4.31 -17.29
CA LEU A 410 6.20 -3.77 -16.07
C LEU A 410 6.80 -4.88 -15.21
N LEU A 411 6.09 -5.99 -15.03
CA LEU A 411 6.60 -7.18 -14.35
C LEU A 411 7.83 -7.72 -15.09
N GLN A 412 7.80 -7.84 -16.42
CA GLN A 412 8.95 -8.32 -17.22
C GLN A 412 10.17 -7.37 -17.15
N VAL A 413 9.98 -6.05 -17.24
CA VAL A 413 11.07 -5.06 -17.19
C VAL A 413 11.70 -5.00 -15.80
N VAL A 414 10.88 -4.99 -14.75
CA VAL A 414 11.36 -4.96 -13.36
C VAL A 414 12.01 -6.29 -12.99
N TRP A 415 11.49 -7.42 -13.49
CA TRP A 415 12.06 -8.75 -13.29
C TRP A 415 13.43 -8.90 -13.95
N THR A 416 13.62 -8.43 -15.18
CA THR A 416 14.88 -8.59 -15.93
C THR A 416 16.02 -7.71 -15.40
N SER A 417 15.75 -6.44 -15.12
CA SER A 417 16.75 -5.42 -14.74
C SER A 417 17.30 -5.51 -13.30
N ALA A 418 16.83 -6.44 -12.47
CA ALA A 418 17.09 -6.44 -11.03
C ALA A 418 18.41 -7.04 -10.53
N ARG A 419 19.22 -7.72 -11.36
CA ARG A 419 20.48 -8.31 -10.87
C ARG A 419 21.65 -7.31 -10.80
N ILE A 420 21.59 -6.12 -11.40
CA ILE A 420 22.79 -5.28 -11.56
C ILE A 420 23.21 -4.52 -10.28
N SER A 421 22.34 -4.39 -9.27
CA SER A 421 22.64 -3.56 -8.07
C SER A 421 22.73 -4.33 -6.74
N GLY A 422 22.18 -5.54 -6.67
CA GLY A 422 22.08 -6.31 -5.42
C GLY A 422 23.42 -6.77 -4.86
N GLU A 423 24.38 -7.14 -5.72
CA GLU A 423 25.74 -7.52 -5.29
C GLU A 423 26.56 -6.32 -4.79
N ALA A 424 26.33 -5.12 -5.33
CA ALA A 424 26.99 -3.89 -4.89
C ALA A 424 26.43 -3.36 -3.55
N GLU A 425 25.12 -3.44 -3.34
CA GLU A 425 24.48 -2.96 -2.09
C GLU A 425 24.48 -3.99 -0.96
N ALA A 426 24.43 -5.29 -1.22
CA ALA A 426 24.63 -6.32 -0.18
C ALA A 426 26.06 -6.26 0.39
N SER A 427 27.05 -5.93 -0.46
CA SER A 427 28.42 -5.63 -0.03
C SER A 427 28.49 -4.36 0.82
N ALA A 428 27.72 -3.31 0.49
CA ALA A 428 27.60 -2.09 1.30
C ALA A 428 26.85 -2.30 2.64
N ALA A 429 25.84 -3.18 2.68
CA ALA A 429 25.09 -3.52 3.88
C ALA A 429 25.91 -4.33 4.89
N SER A 430 26.82 -5.19 4.40
CA SER A 430 27.82 -5.85 5.26
C SER A 430 28.85 -4.86 5.83
N LYS A 431 29.18 -3.79 5.09
CA LYS A 431 30.08 -2.71 5.56
C LYS A 431 29.39 -1.74 6.53
N GLY A 432 28.07 -1.58 6.48
CA GLY A 432 27.29 -0.80 7.46
C GLY A 432 27.23 -1.43 8.86
N ALA A 433 27.57 -2.71 9.00
CA ALA A 433 27.65 -3.41 10.29
C ALA A 433 28.98 -3.17 11.04
N GLN A 434 29.99 -2.57 10.40
CA GLN A 434 31.16 -2.03 11.10
C GLN A 434 30.82 -0.64 11.64
N ALA A 435 30.22 -0.62 12.83
CA ALA A 435 29.75 0.58 13.51
C ALA A 435 30.91 1.57 13.79
N GLY A 436 31.00 2.61 12.96
CA GLY A 436 31.85 3.76 13.25
C GLY A 436 31.36 4.58 14.47
N PRO A 437 32.22 5.44 15.04
CA PRO A 437 31.91 6.25 16.23
C PRO A 437 30.70 7.19 16.04
N ALA A 438 30.38 7.59 14.81
CA ALA A 438 29.23 8.42 14.46
C ALA A 438 27.87 7.68 14.59
N HIS A 439 27.83 6.36 14.39
CA HIS A 439 26.61 5.57 14.55
C HIS A 439 26.26 5.40 16.03
N ARG A 440 27.26 5.05 16.85
CA ARG A 440 27.11 4.86 18.30
C ARG A 440 26.64 6.13 19.03
N SER A 441 27.14 7.30 18.61
CA SER A 441 26.72 8.59 19.17
C SER A 441 25.29 8.97 18.77
N ARG A 442 24.84 8.61 17.56
CA ARG A 442 23.46 8.81 17.10
C ARG A 442 22.47 7.92 17.89
N VAL A 443 22.81 6.65 18.11
CA VAL A 443 22.00 5.71 18.92
C VAL A 443 21.85 6.23 20.35
N HIS A 444 22.93 6.73 20.96
CA HIS A 444 22.87 7.23 22.33
C HIS A 444 21.99 8.48 22.46
N ARG A 445 22.11 9.42 21.51
CA ARG A 445 21.24 10.61 21.45
C ARG A 445 19.77 10.24 21.25
N SER A 446 19.47 9.29 20.38
CA SER A 446 18.10 8.85 20.11
C SER A 446 17.48 8.15 21.33
N LEU A 447 18.26 7.36 22.09
CA LEU A 447 17.81 6.73 23.34
C LEU A 447 17.51 7.76 24.44
N ILE A 448 18.34 8.79 24.61
CA ILE A 448 18.09 9.87 25.60
C ILE A 448 16.79 10.61 25.25
N LEU A 449 16.62 10.99 23.98
CA LEU A 449 15.40 11.64 23.51
C LEU A 449 14.17 10.73 23.68
N ALA A 450 14.31 9.44 23.36
CA ALA A 450 13.24 8.46 23.54
C ALA A 450 12.84 8.31 25.02
N ALA A 451 13.80 8.28 25.94
CA ALA A 451 13.55 8.24 27.37
C ALA A 451 12.80 9.50 27.86
N GLY A 452 13.19 10.69 27.37
CA GLY A 452 12.48 11.94 27.68
C GLY A 452 11.03 11.94 27.18
N ILE A 453 10.78 11.46 25.96
CA ILE A 453 9.42 11.31 25.42
C ILE A 453 8.62 10.30 26.23
N ALA A 454 9.21 9.15 26.57
CA ALA A 454 8.55 8.12 27.37
C ALA A 454 8.17 8.66 28.77
N ALA A 455 9.07 9.40 29.43
CA ALA A 455 8.79 10.03 30.72
C ALA A 455 7.64 11.04 30.63
N ALA A 456 7.63 11.90 29.60
CA ALA A 456 6.55 12.86 29.38
C ALA A 456 5.20 12.15 29.15
N VAL A 457 5.19 11.05 28.38
CA VAL A 457 4.01 10.23 28.11
C VAL A 457 3.44 9.62 29.39
N VAL A 458 4.27 9.20 30.34
CA VAL A 458 3.82 8.59 31.61
C VAL A 458 3.14 9.61 32.53
N ILE A 459 3.47 10.90 32.42
CA ILE A 459 2.91 11.97 33.28
C ILE A 459 1.49 12.40 32.82
N ILE A 460 1.16 12.22 31.53
CA ILE A 460 -0.13 12.62 30.95
C ILE A 460 -1.36 12.13 31.74
N PRO A 461 -1.49 10.86 32.16
CA PRO A 461 -2.64 10.41 32.94
C PRO A 461 -2.76 11.11 34.30
N PHE A 462 -1.65 11.50 34.92
CA PHE A 462 -1.66 12.27 36.16
C PHE A 462 -2.15 13.71 35.93
N ALA A 463 -1.66 14.36 34.88
CA ALA A 463 -2.13 15.68 34.47
C ALA A 463 -3.62 15.68 34.11
N ALA A 464 -4.10 14.62 33.44
CA ALA A 464 -5.53 14.45 33.12
C ALA A 464 -6.39 14.40 34.38
N LYS A 465 -5.95 13.67 35.42
CA LYS A 465 -6.66 13.60 36.70
C LYS A 465 -6.73 14.95 37.41
N LEU A 466 -5.66 15.75 37.35
CA LEU A 466 -5.63 17.11 37.90
C LEU A 466 -6.55 18.10 37.18
N ILE A 467 -6.78 17.91 35.88
CA ILE A 467 -7.71 18.74 35.09
C ILE A 467 -9.17 18.34 35.35
N ALA A 468 -9.39 17.06 35.69
CA ALA A 468 -10.72 16.51 35.95
C ALA A 468 -11.20 16.70 37.40
N SER A 469 -10.27 16.95 38.34
CA SER A 469 -10.54 17.38 39.73
C SER A 469 -10.77 18.87 39.82
#